data_AF-A0A519QWA8-F1
#
_entry.id   AF-A0A519QWA8-F1
#
_cell.length_a   1.000
_cell.length_b   1.000
_cell.length_c   1.000
_cell.angle_alpha   90.00
_cell.angle_beta   90.00
_cell.angle_gamma   90.00
#
_symmetry.space_group_name_H-M   'P 1'
#
loop_
_entity.id
_entity.type
_entity.pdbx_description
1 polymer ?
#
loop_
_entity_poly.entity_id
_entity_poly.type
_entity_poly.pdbx_seq_one_letter_code
_entity_poly.pdbx_strand_id
1 'polypeptide(L)'
;MRGAESTAPAHLDALTGIRGIAAWLVVFYHMRFSLLTLLPIDAIKVLARGYLAVDLFFILSGFVLWYNYAPRLRDGGLIEAGRFLWRRIARIWPLHIVLLGLFVIYALALLALGRDASFYPFAELPLHVLLMQNWGFTEALRWNDPSWSISTEMAAYLVFPLIVLAAKWERMPTAVLVAIGLGLAAAIPLYFWSHGQTSIGADISQFGLGRCLFEFSLGNVMCLLWLRWRGQRHAALAALFAGTVFLGVAVALRLPETVLVPIPFVAGLLALALGRGPIVRLLGMPVMRYLGEISYATYLAHTFLFLVFRPMLVDAQGQLGWLPFLTFVAILLAASAGFYHLLEKPAQRWFNRHPPRLRLRANEVPAE
;
A
#
# COMPACT_ATOMS: atom_id res chain seq x y z
N MET A 1 -12.53 -26.11 -22.95
CA MET A 1 -12.77 -24.68 -23.19
C MET A 1 -11.78 -23.87 -22.35
N ARG A 2 -10.72 -23.38 -22.98
CA ARG A 2 -9.63 -22.64 -22.33
C ARG A 2 -10.14 -21.25 -21.98
N GLY A 3 -10.21 -20.94 -20.69
CA GLY A 3 -10.62 -19.63 -20.20
C GLY A 3 -9.69 -18.55 -20.74
N ALA A 4 -10.27 -17.52 -21.32
CA ALA A 4 -9.55 -16.32 -21.73
C ALA A 4 -8.83 -15.75 -20.51
N GLU A 5 -7.51 -15.88 -20.48
CA GLU A 5 -6.66 -15.01 -19.67
C GLU A 5 -6.93 -13.59 -20.15
N SER A 6 -7.74 -12.86 -19.38
CA SER A 6 -7.91 -11.41 -19.53
C SER A 6 -6.53 -10.79 -19.32
N THR A 7 -5.78 -10.60 -20.41
CA THR A 7 -4.53 -9.84 -20.40
C THR A 7 -4.89 -8.44 -19.90
N ALA A 8 -4.42 -8.11 -18.70
CA ALA A 8 -4.57 -6.78 -18.15
C ALA A 8 -3.99 -5.80 -19.19
N PRO A 9 -4.67 -4.68 -19.50
CA PRO A 9 -4.16 -3.75 -20.49
C PRO A 9 -2.74 -3.28 -20.13
N ALA A 10 -1.84 -3.16 -21.12
CA ALA A 10 -0.43 -2.82 -20.92
C ALA A 10 -0.16 -1.50 -20.14
N HIS A 11 -1.16 -0.63 -19.95
CA HIS A 11 -1.05 0.57 -19.11
C HIS A 11 -1.22 0.29 -17.60
N LEU A 12 -1.84 -0.82 -17.22
CA LEU A 12 -1.87 -1.27 -15.82
C LEU A 12 -0.51 -1.83 -15.37
N ASP A 13 0.33 -2.28 -16.31
CA ASP A 13 1.71 -2.68 -15.99
C ASP A 13 2.54 -1.51 -15.45
N ALA A 14 2.29 -0.29 -15.93
CA ALA A 14 2.95 0.91 -15.40
C ALA A 14 2.56 1.19 -13.93
N LEU A 15 1.31 0.90 -13.56
CA LEU A 15 0.86 0.98 -12.16
C LEU A 15 1.53 -0.10 -11.29
N THR A 16 1.84 -1.26 -11.86
CA THR A 16 2.69 -2.25 -11.18
C THR A 16 4.12 -1.72 -11.04
N GLY A 17 4.72 -1.18 -12.10
CA GLY A 17 6.08 -0.65 -12.07
C GLY A 17 6.29 0.48 -11.05
N ILE A 18 5.36 1.43 -10.97
CA ILE A 18 5.45 2.55 -10.01
C ILE A 18 5.36 2.07 -8.55
N ARG A 19 4.66 0.96 -8.27
CA ARG A 19 4.67 0.32 -6.93
C ARG A 19 6.06 -0.15 -6.53
N GLY A 20 6.85 -0.63 -7.48
CA GLY A 20 8.24 -1.02 -7.24
C GLY A 20 9.08 0.17 -6.78
N ILE A 21 8.96 1.31 -7.47
CA ILE A 21 9.63 2.56 -7.09
C ILE A 21 9.15 3.03 -5.71
N ALA A 22 7.84 3.01 -5.48
CA ALA A 22 7.25 3.41 -4.20
C ALA A 22 7.77 2.58 -3.02
N ALA A 23 7.93 1.26 -3.18
CA ALA A 23 8.50 0.41 -2.14
C ALA A 23 9.93 0.84 -1.78
N TRP A 24 10.78 1.10 -2.78
CA TRP A 24 12.15 1.55 -2.56
C TRP A 24 12.24 2.94 -1.94
N LEU A 25 11.32 3.86 -2.25
CA LEU A 25 11.23 5.15 -1.56
C LEU A 25 10.98 4.97 -0.05
N VAL A 26 10.16 4.00 0.35
CA VAL A 26 9.95 3.66 1.77
C VAL A 26 11.20 3.03 2.40
N VAL A 27 11.90 2.16 1.68
CA VAL A 27 13.17 1.57 2.15
C VAL A 27 14.18 2.68 2.45
N PHE A 28 14.39 3.58 1.49
CA PHE A 28 15.34 4.68 1.65
C PHE A 28 14.89 5.69 2.70
N TYR A 29 13.59 5.89 2.90
CA TYR A 29 13.07 6.67 4.02
C TYR A 29 13.55 6.10 5.37
N HIS A 30 13.43 4.79 5.61
CA HIS A 30 13.86 4.18 6.88
C HIS A 30 15.39 4.13 7.03
N MET A 31 16.13 4.05 5.91
CA MET A 31 17.60 4.04 5.93
C MET A 31 18.24 5.42 5.94
N ARG A 32 17.50 6.51 5.72
CA ARG A 32 18.04 7.85 5.41
C ARG A 32 19.10 8.36 6.38
N PHE A 33 18.98 8.03 7.67
CA PHE A 33 19.92 8.48 8.70
C PHE A 33 21.28 7.79 8.62
N SER A 34 21.37 6.65 7.96
CA SER A 34 22.63 5.95 7.67
C SER A 34 23.22 6.32 6.31
N LEU A 35 22.63 7.28 5.59
CA LEU A 35 23.08 7.72 4.26
C LEU A 35 23.65 9.14 4.26
N LEU A 36 23.84 9.76 5.43
CA LEU A 36 24.24 11.17 5.55
C LEU A 36 25.64 11.45 4.98
N THR A 37 26.51 10.44 4.95
CA THR A 37 27.87 10.54 4.38
C THR A 37 27.93 10.22 2.89
N LEU A 38 26.91 9.54 2.33
CA LEU A 38 26.87 9.13 0.92
C LEU A 38 26.12 10.12 0.04
N LEU A 39 25.11 10.79 0.60
CA LEU A 39 24.19 11.63 -0.16
C LEU A 39 24.23 13.08 0.34
N PRO A 40 24.06 14.05 -0.58
CA PRO A 40 23.92 15.45 -0.17
C PRO A 40 22.65 15.64 0.67
N ILE A 41 22.67 16.64 1.56
CA ILE A 41 21.57 16.94 2.49
C ILE A 41 20.23 17.11 1.75
N ASP A 42 20.22 17.70 0.56
CA ASP A 42 18.98 17.87 -0.20
C ASP A 42 18.39 16.55 -0.69
N ALA A 43 19.22 15.57 -1.05
CA ALA A 43 18.75 14.22 -1.34
C ALA A 43 18.16 13.56 -0.08
N ILE A 44 18.79 13.76 1.09
CA ILE A 44 18.26 13.27 2.37
C ILE A 44 16.90 13.90 2.70
N LYS A 45 16.69 15.20 2.43
CA LYS A 45 15.39 15.86 2.59
C LYS A 45 14.32 15.25 1.69
N VAL A 46 14.68 14.85 0.46
CA VAL A 46 13.78 14.12 -0.44
C VAL A 46 13.46 12.73 0.12
N LEU A 47 14.46 11.97 0.57
CA LEU A 47 14.26 10.65 1.18
C LEU A 47 13.41 10.73 2.46
N ALA A 48 13.50 11.83 3.21
CA ALA A 48 12.66 12.07 4.38
C ALA A 48 11.16 12.18 4.05
N ARG A 49 10.80 12.38 2.77
CA ARG A 49 9.42 12.36 2.26
C ARG A 49 9.00 11.00 1.70
N GLY A 50 9.87 9.99 1.73
CA GLY A 50 9.59 8.66 1.17
C GLY A 50 8.41 7.92 1.84
N TYR A 51 8.02 8.28 3.07
CA TYR A 51 6.81 7.75 3.71
C TYR A 51 5.52 8.10 2.97
N LEU A 52 5.52 9.15 2.12
CA LEU A 52 4.38 9.50 1.27
C LEU A 52 4.13 8.49 0.14
N ALA A 53 5.07 7.58 -0.10
CA ALA A 53 4.86 6.49 -1.05
C ALA A 53 3.78 5.51 -0.57
N VAL A 54 3.44 5.50 0.72
CA VAL A 54 2.35 4.68 1.28
C VAL A 54 0.97 5.15 0.76
N ASP A 55 0.78 6.45 0.55
CA ASP A 55 -0.48 6.99 0.00
C ASP A 55 -0.75 6.45 -1.42
N LEU A 56 0.32 6.33 -2.21
CA LEU A 56 0.25 5.69 -3.53
C LEU A 56 -0.20 4.23 -3.43
N PHE A 57 0.28 3.48 -2.43
CA PHE A 57 -0.16 2.10 -2.21
C PHE A 57 -1.65 2.02 -1.85
N PHE A 58 -2.15 2.90 -0.98
CA PHE A 58 -3.58 2.93 -0.60
C PHE A 58 -4.48 3.26 -1.79
N ILE A 59 -4.17 4.32 -2.55
CA ILE A 59 -4.93 4.70 -3.75
C ILE A 59 -4.90 3.58 -4.80
N LEU A 60 -3.73 2.97 -5.04
CA LEU A 60 -3.63 1.85 -5.99
C LEU A 60 -4.35 0.59 -5.48
N SER A 61 -4.34 0.31 -4.18
CA SER A 61 -5.09 -0.80 -3.59
C SER A 61 -6.58 -0.62 -3.87
N GLY A 62 -7.12 0.56 -3.60
CA GLY A 62 -8.51 0.90 -3.93
C GLY A 62 -8.84 0.76 -5.42
N PHE A 63 -7.97 1.28 -6.29
CA PHE A 63 -8.17 1.17 -7.74
C PHE A 63 -8.18 -0.27 -8.23
N VAL A 64 -7.16 -1.04 -7.87
CA VAL A 64 -6.97 -2.43 -8.34
C VAL A 64 -8.06 -3.34 -7.80
N LEU A 65 -8.50 -3.14 -6.55
CA LEU A 65 -9.58 -3.95 -5.98
C LEU A 65 -10.92 -3.63 -6.62
N TRP A 66 -11.22 -2.34 -6.88
CA TRP A 66 -12.43 -1.98 -7.63
C TRP A 66 -12.46 -2.67 -9.00
N TYR A 67 -11.38 -2.52 -9.77
CA TYR A 67 -11.27 -3.09 -11.11
C TYR A 67 -11.48 -4.62 -11.15
N ASN A 68 -10.87 -5.36 -10.21
CA ASN A 68 -10.87 -6.82 -10.26
C ASN A 68 -12.06 -7.48 -9.53
N TYR A 69 -12.63 -6.83 -8.52
CA TYR A 69 -13.59 -7.46 -7.62
C TYR A 69 -14.96 -6.79 -7.58
N ALA A 70 -15.09 -5.50 -7.89
CA ALA A 70 -16.38 -4.81 -7.79
C ALA A 70 -17.50 -5.47 -8.65
N PRO A 71 -17.25 -5.87 -9.92
CA PRO A 71 -18.26 -6.58 -10.70
C PRO A 71 -18.71 -7.91 -10.04
N ARG A 72 -17.74 -8.71 -9.59
CA ARG A 72 -18.00 -10.02 -8.97
C ARG A 72 -18.78 -9.90 -7.66
N LEU A 73 -18.44 -8.89 -6.86
CA LEU A 73 -19.12 -8.62 -5.59
C LEU A 73 -20.58 -8.22 -5.81
N ARG A 74 -20.89 -7.45 -6.86
CA ARG A 74 -22.28 -7.09 -7.17
C ARG A 74 -23.11 -8.28 -7.61
N ASP A 75 -22.52 -9.15 -8.43
CA ASP A 75 -23.23 -10.33 -8.94
C ASP A 75 -23.36 -11.43 -7.87
N GLY A 76 -22.36 -11.57 -6.98
CA GLY A 76 -22.27 -12.66 -6.00
C GLY A 76 -22.58 -12.30 -4.54
N GLY A 77 -22.86 -11.02 -4.24
CA GLY A 77 -23.25 -10.54 -2.91
C GLY A 77 -22.29 -10.94 -1.78
N LEU A 78 -22.86 -11.29 -0.62
CA LEU A 78 -22.09 -11.62 0.60
C LEU A 78 -21.24 -12.89 0.47
N ILE A 79 -21.65 -13.85 -0.36
CA ILE A 79 -20.86 -15.07 -0.60
C ILE A 79 -19.54 -14.70 -1.28
N GLU A 80 -19.60 -13.86 -2.32
CA GLU A 80 -18.39 -13.40 -3.00
C GLU A 80 -17.58 -12.44 -2.12
N ALA A 81 -18.22 -11.70 -1.20
CA ALA A 81 -17.51 -10.92 -0.18
C ALA A 81 -16.62 -11.79 0.71
N GLY A 82 -17.12 -12.92 1.20
CA GLY A 82 -16.32 -13.88 1.97
C GLY A 82 -15.15 -14.45 1.17
N ARG A 83 -15.36 -14.79 -0.11
CA ARG A 83 -14.29 -15.25 -1.01
C ARG A 83 -13.26 -14.15 -1.30
N PHE A 84 -13.71 -12.91 -1.45
CA PHE A 84 -12.84 -11.76 -1.63
C PHE A 84 -11.92 -11.60 -0.41
N LEU A 85 -12.48 -11.57 0.81
CA LEU A 85 -11.71 -11.46 2.06
C LEU A 85 -10.68 -12.59 2.17
N TRP A 86 -11.07 -13.83 1.88
CA TRP A 86 -10.14 -14.95 1.86
C TRP A 86 -8.98 -14.75 0.90
N ARG A 87 -9.25 -14.31 -0.34
CA ARG A 87 -8.20 -14.01 -1.34
C ARG A 87 -7.28 -12.86 -0.90
N ARG A 88 -7.73 -11.96 -0.03
CA ARG A 88 -6.91 -10.88 0.53
C ARG A 88 -6.05 -11.37 1.68
N ILE A 89 -6.61 -12.13 2.62
CA ILE A 89 -5.85 -12.79 3.68
C ILE A 89 -4.76 -13.68 3.08
N ALA A 90 -5.10 -14.53 2.11
CA ALA A 90 -4.17 -15.39 1.39
C ALA A 90 -3.04 -14.62 0.67
N ARG A 91 -3.25 -13.34 0.36
CA ARG A 91 -2.27 -12.48 -0.32
C ARG A 91 -1.28 -11.87 0.67
N ILE A 92 -1.75 -11.35 1.81
CA ILE A 92 -0.91 -10.56 2.72
C ILE A 92 -0.40 -11.37 3.92
N TRP A 93 -1.25 -12.22 4.50
CA TRP A 93 -1.00 -12.84 5.79
C TRP A 93 0.21 -13.81 5.81
N PRO A 94 0.47 -14.65 4.79
CA PRO A 94 1.58 -15.61 4.85
C PRO A 94 2.96 -14.98 5.02
N LEU A 95 3.27 -13.92 4.27
CA LEU A 95 4.56 -13.26 4.42
C LEU A 95 4.64 -12.47 5.72
N HIS A 96 3.54 -11.81 6.11
CA HIS A 96 3.45 -11.07 7.36
C HIS A 96 3.74 -11.95 8.58
N ILE A 97 3.09 -13.11 8.68
CA ILE A 97 3.28 -13.99 9.84
C ILE A 97 4.68 -14.58 9.91
N VAL A 98 5.32 -14.87 8.76
CA VAL A 98 6.71 -15.33 8.73
C VAL A 98 7.65 -14.23 9.23
N LEU A 99 7.53 -13.01 8.72
CA LEU A 99 8.38 -11.90 9.17
C LEU A 99 8.11 -11.53 10.64
N LEU A 100 6.84 -11.53 11.07
CA LEU A 100 6.49 -11.34 12.48
C LEU A 100 7.12 -12.44 13.36
N GLY A 101 7.10 -13.70 12.91
CA GLY A 101 7.78 -14.80 13.57
C GLY A 101 9.29 -14.59 13.70
N LEU A 102 9.95 -14.05 12.67
CA LEU A 102 11.37 -13.69 12.74
C LEU A 102 11.64 -12.58 13.77
N PHE A 103 10.76 -11.58 13.87
CA PHE A 103 10.85 -10.58 14.94
C PHE A 103 10.63 -11.19 16.33
N VAL A 104 9.70 -12.15 16.49
CA VAL A 104 9.51 -12.88 17.75
C VAL A 104 10.76 -13.65 18.15
N ILE A 105 11.38 -14.38 17.21
CA ILE A 105 12.63 -15.08 17.46
C ILE A 105 13.74 -14.11 17.88
N TYR A 106 13.84 -12.97 17.19
CA TYR A 106 14.80 -11.91 17.53
C TYR A 106 14.57 -11.35 18.94
N ALA A 107 13.33 -11.02 19.30
CA ALA A 107 12.97 -10.51 20.61
C ALA A 107 13.27 -11.51 21.74
N LEU A 108 12.98 -12.79 21.52
CA LEU A 108 13.33 -13.86 22.47
C LEU A 108 14.84 -14.01 22.64
N ALA A 109 15.61 -13.88 21.55
CA ALA A 109 17.07 -13.89 21.61
C ALA A 109 17.63 -12.69 22.42
N LEU A 110 17.04 -11.50 22.29
CA LEU A 110 17.41 -10.34 23.11
C LEU A 110 17.18 -10.61 24.59
N LEU A 111 16.00 -11.12 24.96
CA LEU A 111 15.67 -11.47 26.34
C LEU A 111 16.61 -12.54 26.91
N ALA A 112 16.91 -13.59 26.13
CA ALA A 112 17.83 -14.64 26.55
C ALA A 112 19.26 -14.13 26.78
N LEU A 113 19.65 -13.06 26.09
CA LEU A 113 20.94 -12.37 26.26
C LEU A 113 20.89 -11.24 27.30
N GLY A 114 19.77 -11.08 28.03
CA GLY A 114 19.59 -10.01 29.02
C GLY A 114 19.55 -8.60 28.43
N ARG A 115 19.19 -8.47 27.14
CA ARG A 115 19.09 -7.18 26.43
C ARG A 115 17.66 -6.66 26.46
N ASP A 116 17.50 -5.34 26.30
CA ASP A 116 16.19 -4.71 26.20
C ASP A 116 15.40 -5.23 24.99
N ALA A 117 14.14 -5.61 25.23
CA ALA A 117 13.17 -6.03 24.22
C ALA A 117 11.86 -5.22 24.33
N SER A 118 11.89 -4.04 24.97
CA SER A 118 10.72 -3.16 25.16
C SER A 118 10.03 -2.74 23.86
N PHE A 119 10.75 -2.77 22.73
CA PHE A 119 10.19 -2.53 21.40
C PHE A 119 9.26 -3.65 20.89
N TYR A 120 9.26 -4.81 21.55
CA TYR A 120 8.52 -6.01 21.16
C TYR A 120 7.54 -6.43 22.26
N PRO A 121 6.49 -5.63 22.54
CA PRO A 121 5.52 -5.94 23.58
C PRO A 121 4.72 -7.18 23.20
N PHE A 122 4.96 -8.29 23.91
CA PHE A 122 4.25 -9.55 23.70
C PHE A 122 2.74 -9.45 23.96
N ALA A 123 2.31 -8.50 24.80
CA ALA A 123 0.90 -8.21 25.05
C ALA A 123 0.15 -7.73 23.79
N GLU A 124 0.84 -7.05 22.86
CA GLU A 124 0.25 -6.54 21.61
C GLU A 124 0.32 -7.56 20.47
N LEU A 125 1.04 -8.68 20.64
CA LEU A 125 1.26 -9.68 19.59
C LEU A 125 -0.05 -10.20 18.96
N PRO A 126 -1.15 -10.43 19.70
CA PRO A 126 -2.44 -10.80 19.09
C PRO A 126 -2.93 -9.79 18.07
N LEU A 127 -2.77 -8.49 18.32
CA LEU A 127 -3.16 -7.43 17.38
C LEU A 127 -2.31 -7.49 16.11
N HIS A 128 -1.00 -7.76 16.22
CA HIS A 128 -0.14 -7.93 15.06
C HIS A 128 -0.48 -9.18 14.25
N VAL A 129 -0.82 -10.30 14.89
CA VAL A 129 -1.24 -11.53 14.20
C VAL A 129 -2.55 -11.32 13.43
N LEU A 130 -3.47 -10.56 14.00
CA LEU A 130 -4.77 -10.23 13.41
C LEU A 130 -4.74 -9.03 12.45
N LEU A 131 -3.58 -8.35 12.32
CA LEU A 131 -3.43 -7.12 11.54
C LEU A 131 -4.36 -5.98 12.01
N MET A 132 -4.52 -5.84 13.32
CA MET A 132 -5.37 -4.83 13.99
C MET A 132 -4.57 -3.81 14.82
N GLN A 133 -3.24 -3.89 14.82
CA GLN A 133 -2.39 -3.03 15.64
C GLN A 133 -2.57 -1.54 15.31
N ASN A 134 -2.90 -1.18 14.07
CA ASN A 134 -3.01 0.21 13.65
C ASN A 134 -4.47 0.70 13.52
N TRP A 135 -5.37 0.12 14.31
CA TRP A 135 -6.79 0.48 14.35
C TRP A 135 -7.10 1.45 15.51
N GLY A 136 -6.07 2.07 16.11
CA GLY A 136 -6.18 2.93 17.29
C GLY A 136 -6.06 2.20 18.63
N PHE A 137 -5.81 0.88 18.62
CA PHE A 137 -5.66 0.08 19.85
C PHE A 137 -4.26 0.13 20.46
N THR A 138 -3.26 0.61 19.71
CA THR A 138 -1.88 0.77 20.21
C THR A 138 -1.47 2.24 20.17
N GLU A 139 -0.57 2.62 21.08
CA GLU A 139 -0.09 4.01 21.19
C GLU A 139 1.10 4.30 20.26
N ALA A 140 1.83 3.26 19.84
CA ALA A 140 3.02 3.40 19.02
C ALA A 140 3.15 2.28 17.98
N LEU A 141 3.98 2.53 16.97
CA LEU A 141 4.41 1.50 16.03
C LEU A 141 5.44 0.60 16.72
N ARG A 142 5.16 -0.70 16.73
CA ARG A 142 5.97 -1.74 17.39
C ARG A 142 6.18 -2.93 16.44
N TRP A 143 7.07 -3.83 16.82
CA TRP A 143 7.40 -5.04 16.05
C TRP A 143 8.00 -4.72 14.68
N ASN A 144 7.15 -4.73 13.64
CA ASN A 144 7.55 -4.43 12.27
C ASN A 144 6.93 -3.09 11.86
N ASP A 145 7.69 -2.00 11.93
CA ASP A 145 7.22 -0.63 11.64
C ASP A 145 6.34 -0.53 10.40
N PRO A 146 6.76 -0.93 9.18
CA PRO A 146 5.95 -0.83 7.97
C PRO A 146 4.64 -1.65 8.00
N SER A 147 4.49 -2.60 8.93
CA SER A 147 3.27 -3.43 9.00
C SER A 147 2.01 -2.65 9.37
N TRP A 148 2.14 -1.40 9.84
CA TRP A 148 0.99 -0.54 10.12
C TRP A 148 0.07 -0.38 8.90
N SER A 149 0.64 -0.25 7.69
CA SER A 149 -0.14 0.01 6.47
C SER A 149 -0.96 -1.20 6.05
N ILE A 150 -0.44 -2.41 6.21
CA ILE A 150 -1.17 -3.65 5.90
C ILE A 150 -2.23 -3.95 6.97
N SER A 151 -2.04 -3.46 8.20
CA SER A 151 -3.08 -3.46 9.23
C SER A 151 -4.25 -2.57 8.84
N THR A 152 -4.00 -1.35 8.38
CA THR A 152 -5.06 -0.45 7.91
C THR A 152 -5.71 -0.94 6.63
N GLU A 153 -4.94 -1.56 5.70
CA GLU A 153 -5.51 -2.20 4.51
C GLU A 153 -6.44 -3.37 4.86
N MET A 154 -6.16 -4.13 5.93
CA MET A 154 -7.10 -5.17 6.38
C MET A 154 -8.48 -4.59 6.73
N ALA A 155 -8.51 -3.44 7.41
CA ALA A 155 -9.77 -2.72 7.66
C ALA A 155 -10.43 -2.24 6.35
N ALA A 156 -9.64 -1.69 5.42
CA ALA A 156 -10.15 -1.29 4.11
C ALA A 156 -10.77 -2.47 3.35
N TYR A 157 -10.20 -3.67 3.46
CA TYR A 157 -10.77 -4.88 2.86
C TYR A 157 -12.11 -5.28 3.49
N LEU A 158 -12.28 -5.10 4.79
CA LEU A 158 -13.57 -5.36 5.46
C LEU A 158 -14.66 -4.37 4.99
N VAL A 159 -14.29 -3.10 4.80
CA VAL A 159 -15.21 -2.04 4.38
C VAL A 159 -15.52 -2.10 2.87
N PHE A 160 -14.57 -2.56 2.05
CA PHE A 160 -14.67 -2.51 0.58
C PHE A 160 -15.93 -3.20 -0.01
N PRO A 161 -16.33 -4.42 0.39
CA PRO A 161 -17.57 -5.01 -0.09
C PRO A 161 -18.80 -4.16 0.24
N LEU A 162 -18.83 -3.52 1.41
CA LEU A 162 -19.92 -2.63 1.80
C LEU A 162 -19.97 -1.40 0.88
N ILE A 163 -18.83 -0.79 0.57
CA ILE A 163 -18.75 0.33 -0.39
C ILE A 163 -19.32 -0.11 -1.75
N VAL A 164 -18.86 -1.24 -2.29
CA VAL A 164 -19.28 -1.72 -3.62
C VAL A 164 -20.78 -1.97 -3.69
N LEU A 165 -21.38 -2.51 -2.62
CA LEU A 165 -22.79 -2.88 -2.54
C LEU A 165 -23.71 -1.72 -2.14
N ALA A 166 -23.19 -0.66 -1.53
CA ALA A 166 -23.99 0.47 -1.02
C ALA A 166 -24.72 1.26 -2.12
N ALA A 167 -24.19 1.28 -3.35
CA ALA A 167 -24.80 2.04 -4.44
C ALA A 167 -24.44 1.48 -5.82
N LYS A 168 -25.18 1.94 -6.85
CA LYS A 168 -24.85 1.68 -8.26
C LYS A 168 -23.92 2.77 -8.79
N TRP A 169 -22.71 2.82 -8.24
CA TRP A 169 -21.71 3.88 -8.49
C TRP A 169 -21.44 4.16 -9.98
N GLU A 170 -21.49 3.14 -10.83
CA GLU A 170 -21.31 3.26 -12.28
C GLU A 170 -22.38 4.14 -12.93
N ARG A 171 -23.57 4.21 -12.35
CA ARG A 171 -24.70 5.01 -12.86
C ARG A 171 -24.65 6.47 -12.39
N MET A 172 -23.82 6.81 -11.41
CA MET A 172 -23.73 8.19 -10.91
C MET A 172 -23.17 9.12 -12.00
N PRO A 173 -23.60 10.39 -12.11
CA PRO A 173 -22.98 11.34 -13.04
C PRO A 173 -21.49 11.56 -12.73
N THR A 174 -20.67 11.89 -13.74
CA THR A 174 -19.22 12.08 -13.55
C THR A 174 -18.92 13.22 -12.59
N ALA A 175 -19.72 14.29 -12.62
CA ALA A 175 -19.62 15.40 -11.68
C ALA A 175 -19.80 14.95 -10.21
N VAL A 176 -20.71 14.01 -9.95
CA VAL A 176 -20.92 13.45 -8.60
C VAL A 176 -19.70 12.65 -8.14
N LEU A 177 -19.13 11.81 -9.01
CA LEU A 177 -17.90 11.07 -8.69
C LEU A 177 -16.71 12.00 -8.42
N VAL A 178 -16.56 13.06 -9.22
CA VAL A 178 -15.52 14.07 -9.00
C VAL A 178 -15.74 14.80 -7.68
N ALA A 179 -16.98 15.19 -7.37
CA ALA A 179 -17.32 15.83 -6.09
C ALA A 179 -17.02 14.91 -4.89
N ILE A 180 -17.34 13.61 -4.98
CA ILE A 180 -17.01 12.63 -3.95
C ILE A 180 -15.49 12.49 -3.80
N GLY A 181 -14.75 12.40 -4.91
CA GLY A 181 -13.28 12.34 -4.89
C GLY A 181 -12.65 13.58 -4.24
N LEU A 182 -13.14 14.77 -4.59
CA LEU A 182 -12.68 16.03 -3.96
C LEU A 182 -13.06 16.09 -2.48
N GLY A 183 -14.25 15.63 -2.11
CA GLY A 183 -14.70 15.53 -0.73
C GLY A 183 -13.82 14.60 0.11
N LEU A 184 -13.47 13.42 -0.43
CA LEU A 184 -12.52 12.49 0.21
C LEU A 184 -11.12 13.10 0.35
N ALA A 185 -10.63 13.77 -0.69
CA ALA A 185 -9.34 14.46 -0.64
C ALA A 185 -9.33 15.60 0.38
N ALA A 186 -10.44 16.32 0.55
CA ALA A 186 -10.60 17.37 1.57
C ALA A 186 -10.83 16.79 2.98
N ALA A 187 -11.41 15.60 3.11
CA ALA A 187 -11.62 14.94 4.40
C ALA A 187 -10.30 14.58 5.09
N ILE A 188 -9.24 14.27 4.33
CA ILE A 188 -7.90 13.97 4.87
C ILE A 188 -7.35 15.14 5.70
N PRO A 189 -7.14 16.36 5.17
CA PRO A 189 -6.65 17.47 5.96
C PRO A 189 -7.61 17.86 7.09
N LEU A 190 -8.93 17.82 6.89
CA LEU A 190 -9.91 18.09 7.95
C LEU A 190 -9.77 17.10 9.13
N TYR A 191 -9.56 15.82 8.83
CA TYR A 191 -9.37 14.78 9.83
C TYR A 191 -8.09 15.02 10.67
N PHE A 192 -6.96 15.31 10.02
CA PHE A 192 -5.72 15.60 10.75
C PHE A 192 -5.79 16.94 11.51
N TRP A 193 -6.31 18.00 10.91
CA TRP A 193 -6.40 19.32 11.53
C TRP A 193 -7.37 19.34 12.72
N SER A 194 -8.45 18.57 12.67
CA SER A 194 -9.38 18.45 13.81
C SER A 194 -8.72 17.85 15.06
N HIS A 195 -7.55 17.21 14.91
CA HIS A 195 -6.74 16.66 15.99
C HIS A 195 -5.42 17.44 16.20
N GLY A 196 -5.32 18.65 15.64
CA GLY A 196 -4.13 19.51 15.78
C GLY A 196 -2.91 19.05 14.99
N GLN A 197 -3.05 18.08 14.09
CA GLN A 197 -1.95 17.54 13.30
C GLN A 197 -1.90 18.19 11.91
N THR A 198 -0.73 18.64 11.48
CA THR A 198 -0.52 19.23 10.14
C THR A 198 0.28 18.35 9.20
N SER A 199 0.87 17.28 9.72
CA SER A 199 1.64 16.27 8.98
C SER A 199 0.80 15.01 8.80
N ILE A 200 0.76 14.48 7.58
CA ILE A 200 0.07 13.21 7.26
C ILE A 200 0.84 12.00 7.82
N GLY A 201 2.11 12.22 8.18
CA GLY A 201 2.98 11.27 8.89
C GLY A 201 2.86 11.31 10.42
N ALA A 202 2.04 12.19 11.00
CA ALA A 202 1.94 12.33 12.45
C ALA A 202 1.07 11.22 13.06
N ASP A 203 1.55 10.65 14.18
CA ASP A 203 0.83 9.69 15.03
C ASP A 203 0.06 8.62 14.24
N ILE A 204 0.82 7.88 13.44
CA ILE A 204 0.29 6.88 12.50
C ILE A 204 -0.46 5.76 13.21
N SER A 205 -0.09 5.41 14.45
CA SER A 205 -0.80 4.44 15.30
C SER A 205 -2.27 4.80 15.47
N GLN A 206 -2.58 6.10 15.56
CA GLN A 206 -3.94 6.63 15.74
C GLN A 206 -4.60 7.03 14.42
N PHE A 207 -3.90 7.77 13.55
CA PHE A 207 -4.51 8.39 12.36
C PHE A 207 -4.33 7.60 11.06
N GLY A 208 -3.48 6.55 11.07
CA GLY A 208 -3.18 5.76 9.88
C GLY A 208 -4.41 5.07 9.27
N LEU A 209 -5.36 4.63 10.10
CA LEU A 209 -6.59 3.98 9.62
C LEU A 209 -7.45 4.95 8.82
N GLY A 210 -7.72 6.15 9.34
CA GLY A 210 -8.49 7.18 8.64
C GLY A 210 -7.84 7.58 7.32
N ARG A 211 -6.53 7.86 7.34
CA ARG A 211 -5.71 8.12 6.14
C ARG A 211 -5.89 7.02 5.09
N CYS A 212 -5.72 5.77 5.48
CA CYS A 212 -5.86 4.63 4.59
C CYS A 212 -7.27 4.53 3.98
N LEU A 213 -8.33 4.65 4.79
CA LEU A 213 -9.70 4.51 4.31
C LEU A 213 -10.09 5.61 3.32
N PHE A 214 -9.70 6.87 3.57
CA PHE A 214 -9.96 7.96 2.64
C PHE A 214 -9.25 7.76 1.30
N GLU A 215 -7.97 7.42 1.33
CA GLU A 215 -7.15 7.25 0.12
C GLU A 215 -7.50 5.98 -0.66
N PHE A 216 -7.82 4.90 0.04
CA PHE A 216 -8.36 3.69 -0.57
C PHE A 216 -9.68 3.97 -1.30
N SER A 217 -10.60 4.71 -0.66
CA SER A 217 -11.87 5.11 -1.28
C SER A 217 -11.64 6.05 -2.47
N LEU A 218 -10.66 6.93 -2.38
CA LEU A 218 -10.24 7.80 -3.47
C LEU A 218 -9.73 6.98 -4.67
N GLY A 219 -9.02 5.88 -4.41
CA GLY A 219 -8.65 4.88 -5.41
C GLY A 219 -9.85 4.19 -6.07
N ASN A 220 -10.92 3.89 -5.32
CA ASN A 220 -12.17 3.36 -5.89
C ASN A 220 -12.81 4.37 -6.86
N VAL A 221 -12.90 5.64 -6.46
CA VAL A 221 -13.40 6.73 -7.31
C VAL A 221 -12.52 6.91 -8.56
N MET A 222 -11.20 6.89 -8.39
CA MET A 222 -10.24 6.95 -9.50
C MET A 222 -10.50 5.85 -10.52
N CYS A 223 -10.78 4.62 -10.09
CA CYS A 223 -11.10 3.51 -10.99
C CYS A 223 -12.40 3.76 -11.76
N LEU A 224 -13.43 4.30 -11.12
CA LEU A 224 -14.69 4.65 -11.78
C LEU A 224 -14.52 5.72 -12.85
N LEU A 225 -13.71 6.75 -12.57
CA LEU A 225 -13.36 7.79 -13.55
C LEU A 225 -12.55 7.21 -14.70
N TRP A 226 -11.55 6.38 -14.40
CA TRP A 226 -10.77 5.68 -15.41
C TRP A 226 -11.66 4.81 -16.32
N LEU A 227 -12.64 4.08 -15.78
CA LEU A 227 -13.57 3.26 -16.58
C LEU A 227 -14.38 4.08 -17.60
N ARG A 228 -14.65 5.36 -17.32
CA ARG A 228 -15.36 6.29 -18.21
C ARG A 228 -14.44 6.93 -19.25
N TRP A 229 -13.21 7.21 -18.84
CA TRP A 229 -12.24 7.94 -19.65
C TRP A 229 -11.24 7.03 -20.37
N ARG A 230 -11.26 5.72 -20.14
CA ARG A 230 -10.40 4.75 -20.84
C ARG A 230 -10.66 4.85 -22.35
N GLY A 231 -9.72 5.45 -23.08
CA GLY A 231 -9.85 5.75 -24.51
C GLY A 231 -9.75 7.25 -24.84
N GLN A 232 -10.00 8.13 -23.87
CA GLN A 232 -9.90 9.57 -24.02
C GLN A 232 -8.49 10.05 -23.65
N ARG A 233 -7.58 10.12 -24.62
CA ARG A 233 -6.18 10.52 -24.36
C ARG A 233 -6.07 11.91 -23.74
N HIS A 234 -6.96 12.84 -24.09
CA HIS A 234 -6.99 14.18 -23.50
C HIS A 234 -7.29 14.17 -22.00
N ALA A 235 -8.02 13.17 -21.49
CA ALA A 235 -8.28 13.05 -20.05
C ALA A 235 -6.99 12.76 -19.26
N ALA A 236 -6.03 12.03 -19.84
CA ALA A 236 -4.72 11.82 -19.21
C ALA A 236 -3.95 13.14 -19.07
N LEU A 237 -3.93 13.96 -20.14
CA LEU A 237 -3.26 15.26 -20.14
C LEU A 237 -3.96 16.25 -19.21
N ALA A 238 -5.30 16.27 -19.21
CA ALA A 238 -6.09 17.12 -18.32
C ALA A 238 -5.86 16.76 -16.85
N ALA A 239 -5.85 15.46 -16.51
CA ALA A 239 -5.52 15.00 -15.16
C ALA A 239 -4.11 15.44 -14.76
N LEU A 240 -3.11 15.18 -15.60
CA LEU A 240 -1.72 15.58 -15.34
C LEU A 240 -1.58 17.10 -15.18
N PHE A 241 -2.21 17.88 -16.05
CA PHE A 241 -2.20 19.33 -15.99
C PHE A 241 -2.84 19.83 -14.68
N ALA A 242 -4.06 19.36 -14.36
CA ALA A 242 -4.76 19.74 -13.14
C ALA A 242 -3.95 19.40 -11.88
N GLY A 243 -3.37 18.19 -11.83
CA GLY A 243 -2.51 17.78 -10.72
C GLY A 243 -1.23 18.62 -10.60
N THR A 244 -0.61 18.98 -11.72
CA THR A 244 0.62 19.80 -11.74
C THR A 244 0.33 21.24 -11.33
N VAL A 245 -0.76 21.83 -11.83
CA VAL A 245 -1.21 23.17 -11.45
C VAL A 245 -1.54 23.19 -9.95
N PHE A 246 -2.31 22.21 -9.47
CA PHE A 246 -2.62 22.10 -8.05
C PHE A 246 -1.35 21.98 -7.19
N LEU A 247 -0.42 21.10 -7.58
CA LEU A 247 0.85 20.95 -6.87
C LEU A 247 1.64 22.27 -6.85
N GLY A 248 1.75 22.97 -7.98
CA GLY A 248 2.43 24.26 -8.07
C GLY A 248 1.80 25.32 -7.15
N VAL A 249 0.46 25.41 -7.15
CA VAL A 249 -0.28 26.31 -6.26
C VAL A 249 -0.09 25.92 -4.80
N ALA A 250 -0.21 24.63 -4.46
CA ALA A 250 -0.05 24.14 -3.10
C ALA A 250 1.35 24.41 -2.55
N VAL A 251 2.39 24.21 -3.37
CA VAL A 251 3.78 24.54 -3.02
C VAL A 251 3.96 26.05 -2.85
N ALA A 252 3.43 26.87 -3.77
CA ALA A 252 3.53 28.33 -3.70
C ALA A 252 2.86 28.89 -2.44
N LEU A 253 1.72 28.31 -2.05
CA LEU A 253 0.97 28.67 -0.84
C LEU A 253 1.49 27.97 0.43
N ARG A 254 2.53 27.12 0.33
CA ARG A 254 3.10 26.33 1.43
C ARG A 254 2.04 25.52 2.18
N LEU A 255 1.09 24.95 1.45
CA LEU A 255 0.04 24.11 2.03
C LEU A 255 0.68 22.86 2.67
N PRO A 256 0.11 22.37 3.79
CA PRO A 256 0.60 21.16 4.43
C PRO A 256 0.45 19.95 3.52
N GLU A 257 1.27 18.93 3.77
CA GLU A 257 1.27 17.66 3.03
C GLU A 257 -0.09 16.96 3.03
N THR A 258 -0.89 17.14 4.08
CA THR A 258 -2.26 16.61 4.16
C THR A 258 -3.16 17.11 3.03
N VAL A 259 -2.89 18.31 2.49
CA VAL A 259 -3.59 18.88 1.33
C VAL A 259 -2.82 18.60 0.03
N LEU A 260 -1.49 18.70 0.08
CA LEU A 260 -0.64 18.65 -1.10
C LEU A 260 -0.57 17.26 -1.74
N VAL A 261 -0.67 16.17 -0.97
CA VAL A 261 -0.37 14.81 -1.44
C VAL A 261 -1.51 14.14 -2.22
N PRO A 262 -2.78 14.12 -1.73
CA PRO A 262 -3.80 13.24 -2.31
C PRO A 262 -4.14 13.58 -3.78
N ILE A 263 -4.32 14.86 -4.10
CA ILE A 263 -4.79 15.29 -5.43
C ILE A 263 -3.72 15.03 -6.52
N PRO A 264 -2.45 15.46 -6.37
CA PRO A 264 -1.41 15.15 -7.34
C PRO A 264 -1.16 13.66 -7.51
N PHE A 265 -1.28 12.86 -6.44
CA PHE A 265 -1.11 11.41 -6.53
C PHE A 265 -2.22 10.78 -7.37
N VAL A 266 -3.50 11.08 -7.10
CA VAL A 266 -4.62 10.59 -7.92
C VAL A 266 -4.50 11.06 -9.36
N ALA A 267 -4.19 12.34 -9.57
CA ALA A 267 -4.03 12.91 -10.90
C ALA A 267 -2.91 12.22 -11.70
N GLY A 268 -1.76 12.02 -11.07
CA GLY A 268 -0.61 11.33 -11.66
C GLY A 268 -0.89 9.86 -11.95
N LEU A 269 -1.49 9.13 -11.00
CA LEU A 269 -1.87 7.72 -11.19
C LEU A 269 -2.94 7.55 -12.27
N LEU A 270 -3.93 8.44 -12.31
CA LEU A 270 -4.95 8.45 -13.35
C LEU A 270 -4.35 8.78 -14.73
N ALA A 271 -3.43 9.75 -14.79
CA ALA A 271 -2.70 10.07 -16.01
C ALA A 271 -1.84 8.89 -16.49
N LEU A 272 -1.18 8.15 -15.58
CA LEU A 272 -0.45 6.93 -15.92
C LEU A 272 -1.40 5.83 -16.42
N ALA A 273 -2.55 5.64 -15.76
CA ALA A 273 -3.53 4.62 -16.12
C ALA A 273 -4.24 4.91 -17.47
N LEU A 274 -4.38 6.18 -17.85
CA LEU A 274 -4.98 6.60 -19.13
C LEU A 274 -3.93 6.79 -20.25
N GLY A 275 -2.68 7.06 -19.86
CA GLY A 275 -1.61 7.47 -20.76
C GLY A 275 -0.99 6.33 -21.57
N ARG A 276 -0.25 6.71 -22.62
CA ARG A 276 0.55 5.80 -23.47
C ARG A 276 1.95 6.36 -23.79
N GLY A 277 2.39 7.31 -22.97
CA GLY A 277 3.64 8.06 -23.18
C GLY A 277 4.91 7.25 -22.88
N PRO A 278 6.10 7.87 -23.03
CA PRO A 278 7.39 7.23 -22.74
C PRO A 278 7.49 6.76 -21.27
N ILE A 279 6.98 7.55 -20.32
CA ILE A 279 7.00 7.19 -18.89
C ILE A 279 6.19 5.90 -18.64
N VAL A 280 5.01 5.77 -19.26
CA VAL A 280 4.17 4.56 -19.15
C VAL A 280 4.92 3.35 -19.72
N ARG A 281 5.63 3.51 -20.84
CA ARG A 281 6.45 2.45 -21.42
C ARG A 281 7.63 2.05 -20.53
N LEU A 282 8.33 3.03 -19.96
CA LEU A 282 9.44 2.81 -19.02
C LEU A 282 8.97 2.03 -17.79
N LEU A 283 7.89 2.48 -17.15
CA LEU A 283 7.32 1.81 -15.97
C LEU A 283 6.71 0.44 -16.32
N GLY A 284 6.26 0.24 -17.56
CA GLY A 284 5.76 -1.03 -18.05
C GLY A 284 6.85 -2.04 -18.47
N MET A 285 8.14 -1.66 -18.44
CA MET A 285 9.24 -2.56 -18.77
C MET A 285 9.27 -3.78 -17.85
N PRO A 286 9.70 -4.96 -18.33
CA PRO A 286 9.70 -6.19 -17.53
C PRO A 286 10.42 -6.05 -16.18
N VAL A 287 11.55 -5.34 -16.14
CA VAL A 287 12.30 -5.10 -14.90
C VAL A 287 11.49 -4.27 -13.90
N MET A 288 10.89 -3.16 -14.35
CA MET A 288 10.08 -2.30 -13.47
C MET A 288 8.84 -3.05 -12.96
N ARG A 289 8.18 -3.81 -13.84
CA ARG A 289 7.06 -4.66 -13.47
C ARG A 289 7.46 -5.71 -12.44
N TYR A 290 8.62 -6.35 -12.61
CA TYR A 290 9.14 -7.32 -11.67
C TYR A 290 9.44 -6.70 -10.29
N LEU A 291 10.03 -5.50 -10.25
CA LEU A 291 10.19 -4.75 -9.00
C LEU A 291 8.84 -4.44 -8.34
N GLY A 292 7.83 -4.14 -9.15
CA GLY A 292 6.45 -3.96 -8.70
C GLY A 292 5.81 -5.24 -8.16
N GLU A 293 6.09 -6.38 -8.76
CA GLU A 293 5.61 -7.69 -8.33
C GLU A 293 6.17 -8.09 -6.96
N ILE A 294 7.48 -7.92 -6.75
CA ILE A 294 8.13 -8.23 -5.47
C ILE A 294 8.00 -7.10 -4.43
N SER A 295 7.36 -5.98 -4.79
CA SER A 295 7.29 -4.77 -3.96
C SER A 295 6.71 -5.00 -2.57
N TYR A 296 5.76 -5.93 -2.43
CA TYR A 296 5.20 -6.30 -1.12
C TYR A 296 6.26 -6.93 -0.21
N ALA A 297 7.07 -7.85 -0.76
CA ALA A 297 8.16 -8.46 -0.02
C ALA A 297 9.27 -7.46 0.32
N THR A 298 9.64 -6.60 -0.63
CA THR A 298 10.58 -5.50 -0.38
C THR A 298 10.10 -4.60 0.76
N TYR A 299 8.84 -4.17 0.69
CA TYR A 299 8.22 -3.29 1.67
C TYR A 299 8.15 -3.93 3.06
N LEU A 300 7.81 -5.20 3.17
CA LEU A 300 7.61 -5.80 4.50
C LEU A 300 8.91 -6.28 5.14
N ALA A 301 9.90 -6.71 4.35
CA ALA A 301 11.14 -7.30 4.85
C ALA A 301 12.25 -6.29 5.17
N HIS A 302 12.22 -5.09 4.59
CA HIS A 302 13.37 -4.18 4.63
C HIS A 302 13.82 -3.77 6.04
N THR A 303 12.88 -3.50 6.95
CA THR A 303 13.18 -3.12 8.33
C THR A 303 13.85 -4.26 9.09
N PHE A 304 13.31 -5.48 8.98
CA PHE A 304 13.91 -6.65 9.63
C PHE A 304 15.30 -6.96 9.07
N LEU A 305 15.45 -6.95 7.76
CA LEU A 305 16.75 -7.19 7.13
C LEU A 305 17.74 -6.10 7.51
N PHE A 306 17.33 -4.83 7.51
CA PHE A 306 18.20 -3.76 7.95
C PHE A 306 18.59 -3.94 9.41
N LEU A 307 17.64 -4.24 10.31
CA LEU A 307 17.88 -4.51 11.73
C LEU A 307 18.94 -5.60 11.95
N VAL A 308 18.85 -6.73 11.24
CA VAL A 308 19.77 -7.86 11.40
C VAL A 308 21.15 -7.59 10.81
N PHE A 309 21.22 -6.97 9.63
CA PHE A 309 22.50 -6.73 8.95
C PHE A 309 23.17 -5.41 9.35
N ARG A 310 22.45 -4.49 9.99
CA ARG A 310 22.98 -3.17 10.41
C ARG A 310 24.31 -3.27 11.16
N PRO A 311 24.52 -4.15 12.16
CA PRO A 311 25.79 -4.23 12.88
C PRO A 311 27.01 -4.59 12.00
N MET A 312 26.78 -5.25 10.86
CA MET A 312 27.84 -5.63 9.91
C MET A 312 28.07 -4.57 8.83
N LEU A 313 27.06 -3.75 8.54
CA LEU A 313 27.05 -2.83 7.41
C LEU A 313 27.35 -1.38 7.81
N VAL A 314 26.97 -1.00 9.02
CA VAL A 314 26.97 0.38 9.49
C VAL A 314 28.16 0.61 10.43
N ASP A 315 28.86 1.73 10.25
CA ASP A 315 30.01 2.10 11.08
C ASP A 315 29.60 2.55 12.50
N ALA A 316 30.60 2.87 13.33
CA ALA A 316 30.39 3.33 14.70
C ALA A 316 29.60 4.65 14.80
N GLN A 317 29.57 5.44 13.72
CA GLN A 317 28.82 6.70 13.61
C GLN A 317 27.41 6.48 13.06
N GLY A 318 27.01 5.24 12.80
CA GLY A 318 25.69 4.92 12.28
C GLY A 318 25.56 5.13 10.77
N GLN A 319 26.66 5.24 10.02
CA GLN A 319 26.69 5.54 8.59
C GLN A 319 27.11 4.34 7.71
N LEU A 320 26.62 4.34 6.47
CA LEU A 320 26.97 3.35 5.45
C LEU A 320 28.05 3.90 4.51
N GLY A 321 28.99 3.05 4.13
CA GLY A 321 29.81 3.25 2.92
C GLY A 321 29.06 2.79 1.65
N TRP A 322 29.56 3.18 0.47
CA TRP A 322 28.96 2.76 -0.82
C TRP A 322 28.89 1.23 -0.95
N LEU A 323 29.95 0.51 -0.57
CA LEU A 323 29.97 -0.94 -0.65
C LEU A 323 28.93 -1.59 0.30
N PRO A 324 28.90 -1.31 1.62
CA PRO A 324 27.83 -1.79 2.51
C PRO A 324 26.41 -1.42 2.04
N PHE A 325 26.23 -0.22 1.48
CA PHE A 325 24.94 0.19 0.92
C PHE A 325 24.52 -0.70 -0.27
N LEU A 326 25.39 -0.91 -1.25
CA LEU A 326 25.12 -1.77 -2.40
C LEU A 326 24.91 -3.23 -1.98
N THR A 327 25.67 -3.70 -0.99
CA THR A 327 25.49 -5.03 -0.39
C THR A 327 24.10 -5.15 0.24
N PHE A 328 23.63 -4.16 0.99
CA PHE A 328 22.28 -4.17 1.55
C PHE A 328 21.20 -4.21 0.47
N VAL A 329 21.32 -3.37 -0.56
CA VAL A 329 20.39 -3.35 -1.69
C VAL A 329 20.34 -4.72 -2.37
N ALA A 330 21.49 -5.36 -2.58
CA ALA A 330 21.56 -6.71 -3.16
C ALA A 330 20.91 -7.77 -2.26
N ILE A 331 21.19 -7.75 -0.95
CA ILE A 331 20.56 -8.65 0.04
C ILE A 331 19.04 -8.47 0.02
N LEU A 332 18.56 -7.23 0.07
CA LEU A 332 17.13 -6.94 0.08
C LEU A 332 16.46 -7.38 -1.22
N LEU A 333 17.06 -7.13 -2.39
CA LEU A 333 16.53 -7.62 -3.68
C LEU A 333 16.46 -9.15 -3.72
N ALA A 334 17.54 -9.83 -3.32
CA ALA A 334 17.61 -11.28 -3.31
C ALA A 334 16.58 -11.90 -2.34
N ALA A 335 16.49 -11.37 -1.12
CA ALA A 335 15.52 -11.79 -0.12
C ALA A 335 14.08 -11.53 -0.58
N SER A 336 13.81 -10.37 -1.19
CA SER A 336 12.47 -10.03 -1.72
C SER A 336 12.05 -10.98 -2.83
N ALA A 337 12.96 -11.30 -3.76
CA ALA A 337 12.71 -12.30 -4.80
C ALA A 337 12.49 -13.71 -4.20
N GLY A 338 13.29 -14.09 -3.20
CA GLY A 338 13.14 -15.36 -2.47
C GLY A 338 11.78 -15.46 -1.77
N PHE A 339 11.42 -14.48 -0.93
CA PHE A 339 10.13 -14.41 -0.26
C PHE A 339 8.97 -14.43 -1.27
N TYR A 340 9.08 -13.71 -2.38
CA TYR A 340 8.02 -13.68 -3.38
C TYR A 340 7.79 -15.05 -4.05
N HIS A 341 8.84 -15.69 -4.55
CA HIS A 341 8.72 -16.92 -5.34
C HIS A 341 8.61 -18.18 -4.49
N LEU A 342 9.23 -18.22 -3.31
CA LEU A 342 9.30 -19.41 -2.47
C LEU A 342 8.23 -19.44 -1.37
N LEU A 343 7.75 -18.28 -0.94
CA LEU A 343 6.78 -18.18 0.17
C LEU A 343 5.46 -17.56 -0.28
N GLU A 344 5.46 -16.31 -0.72
CA GLU A 344 4.25 -15.52 -0.98
C GLU A 344 3.39 -16.15 -2.08
N LYS A 345 3.95 -16.38 -3.29
CA LYS A 345 3.21 -16.98 -4.40
C LYS A 345 2.74 -18.41 -4.09
N PRO A 346 3.59 -19.32 -3.58
CA PRO A 346 3.17 -20.68 -3.27
C PRO A 346 2.10 -20.72 -2.17
N ALA A 347 2.27 -19.97 -1.09
CA ALA A 347 1.29 -19.89 -0.01
C ALA A 347 -0.04 -19.34 -0.54
N GLN A 348 -0.02 -18.22 -1.27
CA GLN A 348 -1.23 -17.64 -1.83
C GLN A 348 -1.98 -18.64 -2.73
N ARG A 349 -1.26 -19.41 -3.57
CA ARG A 349 -1.86 -20.47 -4.40
C ARG A 349 -2.47 -21.58 -3.54
N TRP A 350 -1.77 -22.01 -2.50
CA TRP A 350 -2.23 -23.06 -1.60
C TRP A 350 -3.51 -22.66 -0.85
N PHE A 351 -3.52 -21.46 -0.24
CA PHE A 351 -4.70 -20.91 0.44
C PHE A 351 -5.90 -20.79 -0.51
N ASN A 352 -5.68 -20.32 -1.74
CA ASN A 352 -6.76 -20.17 -2.73
C ASN A 352 -7.29 -21.51 -3.26
N ARG A 353 -6.50 -22.59 -3.21
CA ARG A 353 -6.96 -23.97 -3.55
C ARG A 353 -7.76 -24.62 -2.43
N HIS A 354 -7.58 -24.17 -1.19
CA HIS A 354 -8.26 -24.70 -0.01
C HIS A 354 -9.07 -23.60 0.69
N PRO A 355 -10.05 -22.97 0.01
CA PRO A 355 -10.87 -21.96 0.65
C PRO A 355 -11.69 -22.57 1.81
N PRO A 356 -11.96 -21.80 2.88
CA PRO A 356 -12.87 -22.25 3.92
C PRO A 356 -14.22 -22.60 3.28
N ARG A 357 -14.83 -23.70 3.72
CA ARG A 357 -16.17 -24.10 3.29
C ARG A 357 -17.19 -23.11 3.87
N LEU A 358 -17.35 -21.96 3.21
CA LEU A 358 -18.40 -20.99 3.51
C LEU A 358 -19.75 -21.61 3.14
N ARG A 359 -20.30 -22.43 4.04
CA ARG A 359 -21.69 -22.90 3.97
C ARG A 359 -22.60 -21.75 4.40
N LEU A 360 -22.82 -20.80 3.51
CA LEU A 360 -24.01 -19.94 3.63
C LEU A 360 -25.14 -20.77 3.02
N ARG A 361 -25.92 -21.45 3.89
CA ARG A 361 -27.22 -22.00 3.48
C ARG A 361 -28.01 -20.82 2.92
N ALA A 362 -28.23 -20.79 1.61
CA ALA A 362 -29.33 -20.00 1.09
C ALA A 362 -30.56 -20.60 1.76
N ASN A 363 -31.22 -19.82 2.62
CA ASN A 363 -32.52 -20.20 3.13
C ASN A 363 -33.39 -20.48 1.89
N GLU A 364 -33.73 -21.75 1.70
CA GLU A 364 -34.92 -22.14 0.96
C GLU A 364 -36.05 -21.37 1.65
N VAL A 365 -36.55 -20.33 0.99
CA VAL A 365 -37.84 -19.75 1.34
C VAL A 365 -38.82 -20.90 1.14
N PRO A 366 -39.50 -21.40 2.19
CA PRO A 366 -40.56 -22.36 1.99
C PRO A 366 -41.60 -21.68 1.11
N ALA A 367 -41.96 -22.31 0.01
CA ALA A 367 -43.16 -21.95 -0.71
C ALA A 367 -44.35 -22.34 0.17
N GLU A 368 -44.93 -21.34 0.84
CA GLU A 368 -46.34 -21.37 1.26
C GLU A 368 -47.07 -20.20 0.60
#